data_AF-A0A0K2ZCP8-F1
#
_entry.id   AF-A0A0K2ZCP8-F1
#
_cell.length_a   1.000
_cell.length_b   1.000
_cell.length_c   1.000
_cell.angle_alpha   90.00
_cell.angle_beta   90.00
_cell.angle_gamma   90.00
#
_symmetry.space_group_name_H-M   'P 1'
#
loop_
_entity.id
_entity.type
_entity.pdbx_description
1 polymer ?
#
loop_
_entity_poly.entity_id
_entity_poly.type
_entity_poly.pdbx_seq_one_letter_code
_entity_poly.pdbx_strand_id
1 'polypeptide(L)' 'MFSLSLRTSSGRSVQVGKPTSETYTLTAPSGWHIAGFNGRAGDAIDKLGVVYQKN' A
#
# COMPACT_ATOMS: atom_id res chain seq x y z
N MET A 1 10.74 -2.45 4.98
CA MET A 1 10.07 -1.52 4.03
C MET A 1 10.71 -0.14 4.15
N PHE A 2 11.15 0.48 3.04
CA PHE A 2 11.86 1.78 3.06
C PHE A 2 11.01 2.98 2.64
N SER A 3 9.94 2.75 1.88
CA SER A 3 8.98 3.78 1.49
C SER A 3 7.59 3.20 1.27
N LEU A 4 6.57 4.03 1.42
CA LEU A 4 5.18 3.71 1.06
C LEU A 4 4.57 4.90 0.31
N SER A 5 3.88 4.63 -0.79
CA SER A 5 3.06 5.61 -1.52
C SER A 5 1.63 5.08 -1.61
N LEU A 6 0.66 5.90 -1.20
CA LEU A 6 -0.76 5.58 -1.29
C LEU A 6 -1.42 6.60 -2.22
N ARG A 7 -2.27 6.11 -3.12
CA ARG A 7 -3.04 6.92 -4.06
C ARG A 7 -4.50 6.50 -4.01
N THR A 8 -5.40 7.49 -3.99
CA THR A 8 -6.84 7.26 -3.96
C THR A 8 -7.48 7.61 -5.31
N SER A 9 -8.66 7.06 -5.58
CA SER A 9 -9.47 7.41 -6.76
C SER A 9 -9.86 8.89 -6.79
N SER A 10 -9.93 9.56 -5.64
CA SER A 10 -10.15 11.01 -5.53
C SER A 10 -8.93 11.87 -5.87
N GLY A 11 -7.85 11.28 -6.41
CA GLY A 11 -6.63 12.00 -6.80
C GLY A 11 -5.70 12.39 -5.64
N ARG A 12 -6.07 12.10 -4.39
CA ARG A 12 -5.21 12.34 -3.21
C ARG A 12 -4.09 11.31 -3.14
N SER A 13 -2.89 11.75 -2.79
CA SER A 13 -1.73 10.90 -2.58
C SER A 13 -0.96 11.29 -1.31
N VAL A 14 -0.29 10.31 -0.72
CA VAL A 14 0.70 10.51 0.36
C VAL A 14 1.89 9.60 0.10
N GLN A 15 3.09 10.10 0.37
CA GLN A 15 4.32 9.32 0.27
C GLN A 15 5.19 9.57 1.50
N VAL A 16 5.75 8.48 2.02
CA VAL A 16 6.68 8.49 3.15
C VAL A 16 7.90 7.64 2.85
N GLY A 17 9.04 8.01 3.44
CA GLY A 17 10.31 7.32 3.25
C GLY A 17 10.96 7.59 1.89
N LYS A 18 12.03 6.85 1.59
CA LYS A 18 12.81 7.00 0.35
C LYS A 18 12.74 5.72 -0.48
N PRO A 19 12.17 5.78 -1.69
CA PRO A 19 12.11 4.62 -2.57
C PRO A 19 13.50 4.06 -2.90
N THR A 20 13.59 2.74 -2.92
CA THR A 20 14.71 1.99 -3.48
C THR A 20 14.41 1.61 -4.93
N SER A 21 15.36 1.00 -5.64
CA SER A 21 15.14 0.45 -6.98
C SER A 21 14.08 -0.66 -6.99
N GLU A 22 13.97 -1.43 -5.89
CA GLU A 22 12.94 -2.45 -5.72
C GLU A 22 11.62 -1.82 -5.27
N THR A 23 10.59 -1.94 -6.11
CA THR A 23 9.24 -1.42 -5.84
C THR A 23 8.18 -2.43 -6.25
N TYR A 24 7.06 -2.43 -5.53
CA TYR A 24 5.91 -3.27 -5.84
C TYR A 24 4.63 -2.43 -5.74
N THR A 25 3.73 -2.60 -6.72
CA THR A 25 2.46 -1.86 -6.78
C THR A 25 1.29 -2.84 -6.68
N LEU A 26 0.41 -2.55 -5.73
CA LEU A 26 -0.85 -3.27 -5.53
C LEU A 26 -2.01 -2.37 -5.91
N THR A 27 -2.85 -2.83 -6.82
CA THR A 27 -4.03 -2.10 -7.30
C THR A 27 -5.26 -2.94 -7.04
N ALA A 28 -6.27 -2.37 -6.37
CA ALA A 28 -7.56 -3.03 -6.22
C ALA A 28 -8.18 -3.27 -7.60
N PRO A 29 -8.78 -4.45 -7.87
CA PRO A 29 -9.50 -4.69 -9.12
C PRO A 29 -10.62 -3.69 -9.35
N SER A 30 -11.10 -3.58 -10.59
CA SER A 30 -12.25 -2.72 -10.92
C SER A 30 -13.47 -3.10 -10.07
N GLY A 31 -14.12 -2.10 -9.46
CA GLY A 31 -15.25 -2.29 -8.53
C GLY A 31 -14.86 -2.70 -7.11
N TRP A 32 -13.57 -2.65 -6.75
CA TRP A 32 -13.06 -2.91 -5.42
C TRP A 32 -12.25 -1.72 -4.89
N HIS A 33 -11.98 -1.71 -3.59
CA HIS A 33 -11.06 -0.78 -2.94
C HIS A 33 -10.18 -1.51 -1.93
N ILE A 34 -9.07 -0.87 -1.53
CA ILE A 34 -8.25 -1.31 -0.40
C ILE A 34 -8.99 -0.91 0.88
N ALA A 35 -9.50 -1.88 1.62
CA ALA A 35 -10.24 -1.68 2.87
C ALA A 35 -9.35 -1.78 4.12
N GLY A 36 -8.13 -2.28 3.96
CA GLY A 36 -7.19 -2.39 5.06
C GLY A 36 -5.84 -2.97 4.65
N PHE A 37 -4.98 -3.14 5.63
CA PHE A 37 -3.63 -3.68 5.48
C PHE A 37 -3.41 -4.82 6.46
N ASN A 38 -2.55 -5.77 6.08
CA ASN A 38 -2.03 -6.80 6.97
C ASN A 38 -0.50 -6.87 6.81
N GLY A 39 0.18 -7.60 7.68
CA GLY A 39 1.62 -7.74 7.54
C GLY A 39 2.32 -8.27 8.77
N ARG A 40 3.65 -8.08 8.77
CA ARG A 40 4.54 -8.39 9.88
C ARG A 40 5.44 -7.19 10.15
N ALA A 41 5.67 -6.90 11.42
CA ALA A 41 6.57 -5.86 11.87
C ALA A 41 7.40 -6.33 13.07
N GLY A 42 8.57 -5.70 13.22
CA GLY A 42 9.39 -5.66 14.43
C GLY A 42 9.80 -4.20 14.66
N ASP A 43 11.11 -3.92 14.64
CA ASP A 43 11.63 -2.54 14.67
C ASP A 43 11.23 -1.71 13.43
N ALA A 44 10.87 -2.40 12.35
CA ALA A 44 10.34 -1.82 11.12
C ALA A 44 9.23 -2.70 10.53
N ILE A 45 8.56 -2.21 9.49
CA ILE A 45 7.62 -3.01 8.69
C ILE A 45 8.41 -3.96 7.79
N ASP A 46 8.33 -5.26 8.06
CA ASP A 46 9.03 -6.30 7.29
C ASP A 46 8.29 -6.62 5.98
N LYS A 47 6.97 -6.74 6.06
CA LYS A 47 6.07 -7.06 4.93
C LYS A 47 4.73 -6.38 5.13
N LEU A 48 4.16 -5.88 4.03
CA LEU A 48 2.85 -5.23 4.00
C LEU A 48 2.02 -5.84 2.87
N GLY A 49 0.83 -6.32 3.20
CA GLY A 49 -0.20 -6.75 2.27
C GLY A 49 -1.43 -5.86 2.36
N VAL A 50 -2.35 -6.03 1.41
CA VAL A 50 -3.60 -5.28 1.30
C VAL A 50 -4.79 -6.22 1.42
N VAL A 51 -5.86 -5.74 2.05
CA VAL A 51 -7.17 -6.39 2.04
C VAL A 51 -8.04 -5.64 1.06
N TYR A 52 -8.57 -6.34 0.06
CA TYR A 52 -9.52 -5.77 -0.89
C TYR A 52 -10.96 -6.05 -0.45
N GLN A 53 -11.83 -5.07 -0.66
CA GLN A 53 -13.27 -5.23 -0.51
C GLN A 53 -13.98 -4.73 -1.76
N LYS A 54 -15.01 -5.47 -2.19
CA LYS A 54 -15.88 -5.07 -3.29
C LYS A 54 -16.75 -3.90 -2.83
N ASN A 55 -16.92 -2.89 -3.70
CA ASN A 55 -17.80 -1.75 -3.44
C ASN A 55 -19.26 -2.17 -3.24
#